data_AF-A0A7J2SPS6-F1
#
_entry.id   AF-A0A7J2SPS6-F1
#
_cell.length_a   1.000
_cell.length_b   1.000
_cell.length_c   1.000
_cell.angle_alpha   90.00
_cell.angle_beta   90.00
_cell.angle_gamma   90.00
#
_symmetry.space_group_name_H-M   'P 1'
#
loop_
_entity.id
_entity.type
_entity.pdbx_description
1 polymer ?
#
loop_
_entity_poly.entity_id
_entity_poly.type
_entity_poly.pdbx_seq_one_letter_code
_entity_poly.pdbx_strand_id
1 'polypeptide(L)'
;MRQTDTDTYRFTKSCNLTGKYTFYIVAEDLAGNPRYSDLCDFWVTQDFNDTDNDHIPDWWEEMYGFDPYNPADAFGDEDGDGYNELTEYMEGLSPLQPNTVFGFSQAEFAVVVAAVFLFVVVAVVSFISIRKER
;
A
#
# COMPACT_ATOMS: atom_id res chain seq x y z
N MET A 1 13.98 -27.49 4.46
CA MET A 1 14.57 -26.77 3.33
C MET A 1 15.13 -27.80 2.37
N ARG A 2 14.92 -27.66 1.06
CA ARG A 2 15.41 -28.61 0.05
C ARG A 2 16.14 -27.83 -1.05
N GLN A 3 17.31 -28.29 -1.46
CA GLN A 3 18.03 -27.74 -2.60
C GLN A 3 17.27 -28.05 -3.90
N THR A 4 17.07 -27.03 -4.74
CA THR A 4 16.41 -27.15 -6.05
C THR A 4 17.42 -27.06 -7.20
N ASP A 5 18.42 -26.19 -7.08
CA ASP A 5 19.49 -25.96 -8.06
C ASP A 5 20.85 -25.80 -7.34
N THR A 6 21.94 -25.61 -8.08
CA THR A 6 23.31 -25.52 -7.54
C THR A 6 23.44 -24.54 -6.37
N ASP A 7 22.74 -23.40 -6.42
CA ASP A 7 22.78 -22.36 -5.37
C ASP A 7 21.39 -21.89 -4.94
N THR A 8 20.36 -22.73 -5.10
CA THR A 8 18.97 -22.35 -4.78
C THR A 8 18.34 -23.37 -3.85
N TYR A 9 17.71 -22.85 -2.80
CA TYR A 9 17.07 -23.64 -1.76
C TYR A 9 15.63 -23.18 -1.57
N ARG A 10 14.71 -24.15 -1.47
CA ARG A 10 13.29 -23.90 -1.19
C ARG A 10 12.97 -24.26 0.25
N PHE A 11 12.32 -23.33 0.95
CA PHE A 11 11.65 -23.57 2.22
C PHE A 11 10.13 -23.48 2.01
N THR A 12 9.38 -24.34 2.68
CA THR A 12 7.92 -24.35 2.62
C THR A 12 7.39 -24.60 4.02
N LYS A 13 6.53 -23.71 4.49
CA LYS A 13 5.83 -23.80 5.77
C LYS A 13 4.36 -23.52 5.53
N SER A 14 3.50 -24.47 5.91
CA SER A 14 2.07 -24.23 6.02
C SER A 14 1.78 -23.58 7.37
N CYS A 15 1.06 -22.48 7.36
CA CYS A 15 0.59 -21.78 8.55
C CYS A 15 -0.92 -21.99 8.67
N ASN A 16 -1.42 -22.18 9.90
CA ASN A 16 -2.84 -22.42 10.17
C ASN A 16 -3.58 -21.14 10.55
N LEU A 17 -2.86 -20.03 10.71
CA LEU A 17 -3.42 -18.72 11.00
C LEU A 17 -3.07 -17.81 9.83
N THR A 18 -4.01 -16.94 9.48
CA THR A 18 -3.78 -15.85 8.54
C THR A 18 -3.05 -14.70 9.26
N GLY A 19 -2.42 -13.83 8.48
CA GLY A 19 -1.74 -12.64 8.96
C GLY A 19 -0.32 -12.52 8.47
N LYS A 20 0.39 -11.51 9.00
CA LYS A 20 1.76 -11.17 8.62
C LYS A 20 2.77 -12.06 9.34
N TYR A 21 3.63 -12.71 8.59
CA TYR A 21 4.73 -13.54 9.07
C TYR A 21 6.07 -12.99 8.62
N THR A 22 7.03 -12.91 9.54
CA THR A 22 8.40 -12.49 9.25
C THR A 22 9.33 -13.69 9.23
N PHE A 23 10.14 -13.82 8.17
CA PHE A 23 11.12 -14.88 8.00
C PHE A 23 12.51 -14.30 7.74
N TYR A 24 13.53 -15.06 8.11
CA TYR A 24 14.92 -14.82 7.75
C TYR A 24 15.65 -16.16 7.61
N ILE A 25 16.74 -16.15 6.86
CA ILE A 25 17.57 -17.33 6.62
C ILE A 25 18.81 -17.24 7.50
N VAL A 26 19.17 -18.35 8.12
CA VAL A 26 20.45 -18.54 8.81
C VAL A 26 21.25 -19.60 8.08
N ALA A 27 22.48 -19.26 7.70
CA ALA A 27 23.43 -20.19 7.12
C ALA A 27 24.68 -20.26 8.02
N GLU A 28 25.13 -21.46 8.35
CA GLU A 28 26.29 -21.71 9.22
C GLU A 28 27.36 -22.46 8.42
N ASP A 29 28.62 -22.05 8.56
CA ASP A 29 29.75 -22.79 7.97
C ASP A 29 30.15 -24.02 8.81
N LEU A 30 31.07 -24.84 8.31
CA LEU A 30 31.55 -26.03 9.03
C LEU A 30 32.32 -25.70 10.33
N ALA A 31 32.73 -24.44 10.52
CA ALA A 31 33.40 -23.97 11.72
C ALA A 31 32.42 -23.38 12.75
N GLY A 32 31.12 -23.38 12.45
CA GLY A 32 30.08 -22.89 13.34
C GLY A 32 29.81 -21.39 13.25
N ASN A 33 30.22 -20.71 12.18
CA ASN A 33 30.00 -19.27 12.02
C ASN A 33 28.67 -19.00 11.28
N PRO A 34 27.65 -18.40 11.94
CA PRO A 34 26.38 -18.12 11.30
C PRO A 34 26.38 -16.77 10.55
N ARG A 35 25.63 -16.71 9.45
CA ARG A 35 25.24 -15.50 8.73
C ARG A 35 23.73 -15.46 8.58
N TYR A 36 23.17 -14.26 8.72
CA TYR A 36 21.74 -13.98 8.69
C TYR A 36 21.38 -13.20 7.43
N SER A 37 20.24 -13.50 6.81
CA SER A 37 19.64 -12.61 5.82
C SER A 37 18.94 -11.44 6.49
N ASP A 38 18.50 -10.48 5.69
CA ASP A 38 17.51 -9.49 6.12
C ASP A 38 16.17 -10.16 6.47
N LEU A 39 15.37 -9.45 7.27
CA LEU A 39 13.99 -9.84 7.56
C LEU A 39 13.13 -9.67 6.31
N CYS A 40 12.26 -10.64 6.06
CA CYS A 40 11.32 -10.61 4.96
C CYS A 40 9.92 -10.92 5.47
N ASP A 41 8.98 -10.02 5.18
CA ASP A 41 7.60 -10.11 5.62
C ASP A 41 6.71 -10.70 4.52
N PHE A 42 5.85 -11.65 4.88
CA PHE A 42 4.89 -12.28 3.98
C PHE A 42 3.52 -12.34 4.65
N TRP A 43 2.47 -12.02 3.91
CA TRP A 43 1.10 -12.26 4.35
C TRP A 43 0.69 -13.69 4.00
N VAL A 44 0.23 -14.44 4.99
CA VAL A 44 -0.46 -15.71 4.77
C VAL A 44 -1.96 -15.45 4.88
N THR A 45 -2.70 -15.88 3.86
CA THR A 45 -4.12 -15.56 3.70
C THR A 45 -4.93 -16.86 3.57
N GLN A 46 -6.25 -16.76 3.70
CA GLN A 46 -7.16 -17.87 3.44
C GLN A 46 -7.68 -17.70 2.01
N ASP A 47 -7.54 -18.73 1.18
CA ASP A 47 -8.02 -18.83 -0.22
C ASP A 47 -7.71 -17.64 -1.16
N PHE A 48 -6.98 -17.84 -2.25
CA PHE A 48 -6.71 -16.77 -3.24
C PHE A 48 -7.85 -16.61 -4.26
N ASN A 49 -9.07 -16.93 -3.84
CA ASN A 49 -10.22 -16.79 -4.70
C ASN A 49 -10.57 -15.30 -4.82
N ASP A 50 -10.97 -14.92 -6.04
CA ASP A 50 -11.38 -13.57 -6.45
C ASP A 50 -12.70 -13.82 -7.19
N THR A 51 -13.79 -13.77 -6.43
CA THR A 51 -15.09 -14.30 -6.85
C THR A 51 -15.72 -13.45 -7.94
N ASP A 52 -15.52 -12.14 -7.90
CA ASP A 52 -16.08 -11.19 -8.85
C ASP A 52 -15.09 -10.70 -9.92
N ASN A 53 -13.81 -11.10 -9.82
CA ASN A 53 -12.72 -10.86 -10.77
C ASN A 53 -12.30 -9.40 -10.86
N ASP A 54 -12.24 -8.71 -9.72
CA ASP A 54 -11.77 -7.33 -9.63
C ASP A 54 -10.28 -7.18 -9.27
N HIS A 55 -9.58 -8.31 -9.12
CA HIS A 55 -8.18 -8.43 -8.72
C HIS A 55 -7.90 -8.25 -7.22
N ILE A 56 -8.93 -8.17 -6.39
CA ILE A 56 -8.87 -8.25 -4.95
C ILE A 56 -9.32 -9.65 -4.52
N PRO A 57 -8.62 -10.32 -3.59
CA PRO A 57 -9.08 -11.61 -3.09
C PRO A 57 -10.24 -11.47 -2.09
N ASP A 58 -11.16 -12.45 -2.12
CA ASP A 58 -12.34 -12.53 -1.23
C ASP A 58 -11.99 -12.30 0.25
N TRP A 59 -10.86 -12.87 0.72
CA TRP A 59 -10.45 -12.75 2.12
C TRP A 59 -10.06 -11.32 2.51
N TRP A 60 -9.53 -10.55 1.57
CA TRP A 60 -9.11 -9.18 1.82
C TRP A 60 -10.36 -8.31 1.91
N GLU A 61 -11.30 -8.52 0.99
CA GLU A 61 -12.60 -7.88 1.00
C GLU A 61 -13.35 -8.18 2.30
N GLU A 62 -13.47 -9.45 2.70
CA GLU A 62 -14.08 -9.87 3.97
C GLU A 62 -13.39 -9.25 5.19
N MET A 63 -12.07 -9.09 5.15
CA MET A 63 -11.29 -8.53 6.27
C MET A 63 -11.58 -7.05 6.49
N TYR A 64 -11.81 -6.29 5.42
CA TYR A 64 -12.11 -4.86 5.48
C TYR A 64 -13.61 -4.53 5.37
N GLY A 65 -14.46 -5.54 5.12
CA GLY A 65 -15.91 -5.41 5.09
C GLY A 65 -16.49 -5.07 3.71
N PHE A 66 -15.73 -5.30 2.64
CA PHE A 66 -16.17 -5.24 1.25
C PHE A 66 -16.94 -6.50 0.85
N ASP A 67 -17.56 -6.50 -0.33
CA ASP A 67 -18.45 -7.58 -0.79
C ASP A 67 -17.76 -8.39 -1.91
N PRO A 68 -17.30 -9.64 -1.64
CA PRO A 68 -16.62 -10.50 -2.62
C PRO A 68 -17.38 -10.82 -3.92
N TYR A 69 -18.61 -10.34 -4.04
CA TYR A 69 -19.47 -10.52 -5.19
C TYR A 69 -19.71 -9.20 -5.96
N ASN A 70 -19.07 -8.11 -5.57
CA ASN A 70 -19.27 -6.78 -6.11
C ASN A 70 -17.96 -6.15 -6.62
N PRO A 71 -17.64 -6.31 -7.92
CA PRO A 71 -16.33 -5.89 -8.46
C PRO A 71 -16.17 -4.37 -8.60
N ALA A 72 -17.17 -3.61 -8.15
CA ALA A 72 -17.16 -2.16 -8.17
C ALA A 72 -16.54 -1.56 -6.91
N ASP A 73 -16.46 -2.30 -5.81
CA ASP A 73 -15.84 -1.80 -4.57
C ASP A 73 -14.31 -1.72 -4.68
N ALA A 74 -13.65 -2.51 -5.54
CA ALA A 74 -12.25 -2.29 -5.91
C ALA A 74 -11.91 -0.86 -6.41
N PHE A 75 -12.92 -0.14 -6.92
CA PHE A 75 -12.78 1.22 -7.45
C PHE A 75 -13.34 2.30 -6.50
N GLY A 76 -13.69 1.92 -5.28
CA GLY A 76 -14.09 2.85 -4.23
C GLY A 76 -12.93 3.73 -3.74
N ASP A 77 -13.15 4.38 -2.62
CA ASP A 77 -12.19 5.21 -1.89
C ASP A 77 -12.81 5.39 -0.49
N GLU A 78 -12.95 4.26 0.22
CA GLU A 78 -13.74 4.19 1.47
C GLU A 78 -13.19 5.13 2.55
N ASP A 79 -11.88 5.37 2.56
CA ASP A 79 -11.26 6.30 3.50
C ASP A 79 -11.05 7.73 2.97
N GLY A 80 -11.25 7.95 1.67
CA GLY A 80 -11.29 9.27 1.04
C GLY A 80 -9.91 9.91 0.85
N ASP A 81 -8.86 9.10 0.79
CA ASP A 81 -7.49 9.58 0.64
C ASP A 81 -7.02 9.72 -0.82
N GLY A 82 -7.83 9.20 -1.76
CA GLY A 82 -7.60 9.23 -3.20
C GLY A 82 -6.97 7.97 -3.78
N TYR A 83 -6.73 6.94 -2.96
CA TYR A 83 -6.39 5.60 -3.40
C TYR A 83 -7.64 4.72 -3.35
N ASN A 84 -7.88 3.97 -4.43
CA ASN A 84 -8.94 2.97 -4.39
C ASN A 84 -8.47 1.67 -3.74
N GLU A 85 -9.42 0.86 -3.33
CA GLU A 85 -9.20 -0.38 -2.58
C GLU A 85 -8.25 -1.32 -3.33
N LEU A 86 -8.34 -1.39 -4.66
CA LEU A 86 -7.40 -2.18 -5.47
C LEU A 86 -5.97 -1.65 -5.39
N THR A 87 -5.78 -0.33 -5.50
CA THR A 87 -4.44 0.27 -5.38
C THR A 87 -3.90 0.06 -3.98
N GLU A 88 -4.74 0.20 -2.96
CA GLU A 88 -4.34 -0.03 -1.58
C GLU A 88 -3.96 -1.48 -1.32
N TYR A 89 -4.70 -2.44 -1.87
CA TYR A 89 -4.33 -3.85 -1.83
C TYR A 89 -2.96 -4.10 -2.48
N MET A 90 -2.72 -3.53 -3.68
CA MET A 90 -1.46 -3.68 -4.40
C MET A 90 -0.27 -3.00 -3.69
N GLU A 91 -0.50 -1.89 -3.00
CA GLU A 91 0.52 -1.14 -2.26
C GLU A 91 0.66 -1.60 -0.80
N GLY A 92 -0.23 -2.46 -0.31
CA GLY A 92 -0.25 -2.93 1.08
C GLY A 92 -0.67 -1.85 2.08
N LEU A 93 -1.51 -0.92 1.62
CA LEU A 93 -2.13 0.14 2.42
C LEU A 93 -3.41 -0.40 3.09
N SER A 94 -4.09 0.46 3.85
CA SER A 94 -5.27 0.09 4.62
C SER A 94 -6.47 0.89 4.12
N PRO A 95 -7.50 0.24 3.54
CA PRO A 95 -8.66 0.90 2.92
C PRO A 95 -9.61 1.60 3.87
N LEU A 96 -9.32 1.54 5.17
CA LEU A 96 -10.07 2.19 6.22
C LEU A 96 -9.22 3.26 6.95
N GLN A 97 -8.01 3.56 6.47
CA GLN A 97 -7.09 4.47 7.13
C GLN A 97 -6.41 5.41 6.13
N PRO A 98 -6.82 6.69 6.12
CA PRO A 98 -6.33 7.64 5.13
C PRO A 98 -4.80 7.74 5.15
N ASN A 99 -4.18 7.56 3.99
CA ASN A 99 -2.76 7.75 3.81
C ASN A 99 -2.46 9.24 3.69
N THR A 100 -1.68 9.75 4.64
CA THR A 100 -1.41 11.18 4.75
C THR A 100 0.05 11.53 4.47
N VAL A 101 0.26 12.62 3.72
CA VAL A 101 1.56 13.25 3.52
C VAL A 101 1.56 14.56 4.32
N PHE A 102 2.43 14.65 5.33
CA PHE A 102 2.44 15.76 6.30
C PHE A 102 1.11 16.00 7.03
N GLY A 103 0.32 14.94 7.23
CA GLY A 103 -0.98 15.02 7.90
C GLY A 103 -2.14 15.50 7.01
N PHE A 104 -1.92 15.59 5.70
CA PHE A 104 -2.97 15.83 4.71
C PHE A 104 -3.14 14.61 3.81
N SER A 105 -4.38 14.23 3.49
CA SER A 105 -4.62 13.26 2.42
C SER A 105 -4.23 13.83 1.04
N GLN A 106 -4.19 13.00 -0.01
CA GLN A 106 -3.84 13.47 -1.35
C GLN A 106 -4.83 14.56 -1.83
N ALA A 107 -6.12 14.37 -1.57
CA ALA A 107 -7.16 15.32 -1.90
C ALA A 107 -7.01 16.65 -1.12
N GLU A 108 -6.77 16.58 0.18
CA GLU A 108 -6.57 17.78 1.01
C GLU A 108 -5.33 18.56 0.58
N PHE A 109 -4.23 17.87 0.31
CA PHE A 109 -3.00 18.49 -0.17
C PHE A 109 -3.23 19.20 -1.52
N ALA A 110 -3.98 18.58 -2.43
CA ALA A 110 -4.33 19.19 -3.71
C ALA A 110 -5.12 20.50 -3.53
N VAL A 111 -6.08 20.52 -2.61
CA VAL A 111 -6.85 21.73 -2.28
C VAL A 111 -5.95 22.83 -1.71
N VAL A 112 -5.05 22.48 -0.78
CA VAL A 112 -4.10 23.43 -0.19
C VAL A 112 -3.17 24.03 -1.25
N VAL A 113 -2.61 23.19 -2.14
CA VAL A 113 -1.75 23.64 -3.24
C VAL A 113 -2.51 24.57 -4.19
N ALA A 114 -3.76 24.22 -4.56
CA ALA A 114 -4.59 25.06 -5.40
C ALA A 114 -4.90 26.42 -4.75
N ALA A 115 -5.19 26.44 -3.45
CA ALA A 115 -5.45 27.67 -2.70
C ALA A 115 -4.22 28.57 -2.60
N VAL A 116 -3.04 28.01 -2.32
CA VAL A 116 -1.77 28.75 -2.28
C VAL A 116 -1.43 29.30 -3.66
N PHE A 117 -1.60 28.50 -4.71
CA PHE A 117 -1.39 28.95 -6.09
C PHE A 117 -2.31 30.12 -6.44
N LEU A 118 -3.61 30.02 -6.15
CA LEU A 118 -4.57 31.09 -6.38
C LEU A 118 -4.19 32.37 -5.60
N PHE A 119 -3.79 32.23 -4.33
CA PHE A 119 -3.35 33.36 -3.52
C PHE A 119 -2.14 34.07 -4.13
N VAL A 120 -1.14 33.31 -4.59
CA VAL A 120 0.05 33.87 -5.25
C VAL A 120 -0.34 34.58 -6.55
N VAL A 121 -1.23 33.99 -7.36
CA VAL A 121 -1.72 34.62 -8.60
C VAL A 121 -2.40 35.95 -8.29
N VAL A 122 -3.31 35.99 -7.31
CA VAL A 122 -4.00 37.21 -6.90
C VAL A 122 -3.00 38.25 -6.41
N ALA A 123 -2.05 37.88 -5.54
CA ALA A 123 -1.04 38.79 -5.03
C ALA A 123 -0.15 39.38 -6.14
N VAL A 124 0.25 38.56 -7.11
CA VAL A 124 1.04 39.00 -8.27
C VAL A 124 0.24 39.94 -9.16
N VAL A 125 -1.02 39.62 -9.48
CA VAL A 125 -1.90 40.48 -10.27
C VAL A 125 -2.13 41.82 -9.56
N SER A 126 -2.40 41.80 -8.26
CA SER A 126 -2.53 43.02 -7.45
C SER A 126 -1.25 43.86 -7.47
N PHE A 127 -0.08 43.23 -7.36
CA PHE A 127 1.20 43.93 -7.39
C PHE A 127 1.50 44.57 -8.76
N ILE A 128 1.19 43.86 -9.85
CA ILE A 128 1.32 44.39 -11.22
C ILE A 128 0.35 45.56 -11.44
N SER A 129 -0.89 45.45 -10.96
CA SER A 129 -1.90 46.50 -11.11
C SER A 129 -1.49 47.80 -10.42
N ILE A 130 -0.97 47.72 -9.19
CA ILE A 130 -0.50 48.89 -8.43
C ILE A 130 0.68 49.59 -9.13
N ARG A 131 1.57 48.83 -9.79
CA ARG A 131 2.72 49.39 -10.51
C ARG A 131 2.35 50.07 -11.84
N LYS A 132 1.20 49.75 -12.43
CA LYS A 132 0.75 50.31 -13.71
C LYS A 132 0.03 51.66 -13.55
N GLU A 133 -0.43 52.00 -12.35
CA GLU A 133 -1.11 53.27 -12.02
C GLU A 133 -0.17 54.35 -11.46
N ARG A 134 1.13 54.08 -11.35
CA ARG A 134 2.18 55.07 -11.07
C ARG A 134 2.94 55.42 -12.35
#